data_AF-A0A060BK10-F1
#
_entry.id   AF-A0A060BK10-F1
#
_cell.length_a   1.000
_cell.length_b   1.000
_cell.length_c   1.000
_cell.angle_alpha   90.00
_cell.angle_beta   90.00
_cell.angle_gamma   90.00
#
_symmetry.space_group_name_H-M   'P 1'
#
loop_
_entity.id
_entity.type
_entity.pdbx_description
1 polymer ?
#
loop_
_entity_poly.entity_id
_entity_poly.type
_entity_poly.pdbx_seq_one_letter_code
_entity_poly.pdbx_strand_id
1 'polypeptide(L)'
;MPNHTSDQHAWFRAALAAGPGSRERARYWFRESEEIPNDWRSIFGGPAWSRVCDRPDAPGSPWEHDRSWYLHLFDTTQPDLNWENPDVHAEFVST
;
A
#
# COMPACT_ATOMS: atom_id res chain seq x y z
N MET A 1 5.85 -2.26 14.71
CA MET A 1 6.00 -0.85 14.26
C MET A 1 4.63 -0.39 13.78
N PRO A 2 4.07 0.71 14.28
CA PRO A 2 2.68 1.09 13.97
C PRO A 2 2.48 1.66 12.55
N ASN A 3 3.54 2.10 11.86
CA ASN A 3 3.36 2.86 10.63
C ASN A 3 3.09 2.02 9.37
N HIS A 4 3.59 0.79 9.32
CA HIS A 4 3.54 -0.08 8.15
C HIS A 4 3.36 -1.54 8.55
N THR A 5 2.91 -2.35 7.60
CA THR A 5 2.94 -3.82 7.71
C THR A 5 3.90 -4.39 6.68
N SER A 6 4.18 -5.69 6.74
CA SER A 6 4.74 -6.38 5.56
C SER A 6 3.73 -6.37 4.41
N ASP A 7 4.21 -6.41 3.17
CA ASP A 7 3.40 -6.61 1.97
C ASP A 7 2.73 -7.99 1.90
N GLN A 8 3.22 -8.95 2.69
CA GLN A 8 2.61 -10.26 2.91
C GLN A 8 1.53 -10.25 4.00
N HIS A 9 1.33 -9.11 4.68
CA HIS A 9 0.29 -8.99 5.70
C HIS A 9 -1.10 -9.17 5.08
N ALA A 10 -1.99 -9.86 5.81
CA ALA A 10 -3.32 -10.21 5.33
C ALA A 10 -4.12 -8.99 4.85
N TRP A 11 -3.99 -7.84 5.54
CA TRP A 11 -4.67 -6.62 5.13
C TRP A 11 -4.18 -6.07 3.79
N PHE A 12 -2.87 -6.10 3.53
CA PHE A 12 -2.36 -5.57 2.26
C PHE A 12 -2.70 -6.50 1.11
N ARG A 13 -2.61 -7.82 1.30
CA ARG A 13 -3.05 -8.81 0.32
C ARG A 13 -4.54 -8.64 -0.01
N ALA A 14 -5.37 -8.40 1.01
CA ALA A 14 -6.79 -8.11 0.83
C ALA A 14 -7.02 -6.78 0.10
N ALA A 15 -6.25 -5.73 0.42
CA ALA A 15 -6.31 -4.43 -0.28
C ALA A 15 -6.00 -4.54 -1.78
N LEU A 16 -4.98 -5.31 -2.14
CA LEU A 16 -4.62 -5.56 -3.54
C LEU A 16 -5.72 -6.32 -4.26
N ALA A 17 -6.21 -7.42 -3.66
CA ALA A 17 -7.24 -8.26 -4.25
C ALA A 17 -8.60 -7.54 -4.39
N ALA A 18 -8.96 -6.69 -3.44
CA ALA A 18 -10.24 -5.99 -3.42
C ALA A 18 -10.30 -4.80 -4.40
N GLY A 19 -9.15 -4.26 -4.82
CA GLY A 19 -9.10 -3.20 -5.83
C GLY A 19 -9.53 -1.81 -5.34
N PRO A 20 -9.48 -0.79 -6.22
CA PRO A 20 -9.85 0.59 -5.92
C PRO A 20 -11.24 0.76 -5.32
N GLY A 21 -11.39 1.71 -4.39
CA GLY A 21 -12.66 2.02 -3.72
C GLY A 21 -13.10 1.05 -2.61
N SER A 22 -12.40 -0.06 -2.39
CA SER A 22 -12.73 -1.03 -1.34
C SER A 22 -12.31 -0.57 0.07
N ARG A 23 -12.99 -1.12 1.09
CA ARG A 23 -12.69 -0.85 2.50
C ARG A 23 -11.31 -1.38 2.89
N GLU A 24 -10.96 -2.55 2.38
CA GLU A 24 -9.67 -3.20 2.59
C GLU A 24 -8.55 -2.28 2.08
N ARG A 25 -8.74 -1.68 0.91
CA ARG A 25 -7.76 -0.81 0.29
C ARG A 25 -7.59 0.53 0.97
N ALA A 26 -8.67 1.05 1.57
CA ALA A 26 -8.62 2.29 2.34
C ALA A 26 -7.70 2.22 3.57
N ARG A 27 -7.26 1.04 4.00
CA ARG A 27 -6.32 0.87 5.14
C ARG A 27 -4.87 1.26 4.82
N TYR A 28 -4.54 1.44 3.55
CA TYR A 28 -3.21 1.86 3.11
C TYR A 28 -3.31 3.07 2.18
N TRP A 29 -2.19 3.73 1.97
CA TRP A 29 -2.11 4.85 1.04
C TRP A 29 -1.97 4.39 -0.40
N PHE A 30 -3.09 4.32 -1.12
CA PHE A 30 -3.11 4.13 -2.57
C PHE A 30 -3.47 5.42 -3.33
N ARG A 31 -2.94 5.58 -4.54
CA ARG A 31 -3.27 6.69 -5.45
C ARG A 31 -3.44 6.21 -6.89
N GLU A 32 -4.60 6.52 -7.46
CA GLU A 32 -4.90 6.28 -8.88
C GLU A 32 -4.42 7.48 -9.70
N SER A 33 -3.22 7.37 -10.28
CA SER A 33 -2.60 8.43 -11.08
C SER A 33 -1.69 7.82 -12.15
N GLU A 34 -1.68 8.42 -13.33
CA GLU A 34 -0.72 8.03 -14.38
C GLU A 34 0.71 8.38 -13.99
N GLU A 35 0.93 9.51 -13.33
CA GLU A 35 2.24 9.93 -12.83
C GLU A 35 2.43 9.56 -11.37
N ILE A 36 3.69 9.52 -10.92
CA ILE A 36 3.99 9.33 -9.50
C ILE A 36 3.36 10.47 -8.67
N PRO A 37 2.71 10.19 -7.52
CA PRO A 37 1.90 11.21 -6.84
C PRO A 37 2.67 12.46 -6.38
N ASN A 38 3.94 12.30 -6.00
CA ASN A 38 4.84 13.39 -5.62
C ASN A 38 6.30 12.89 -5.66
N ASP A 39 7.25 13.76 -5.35
CA ASP A 39 8.69 13.51 -5.36
C ASP A 39 9.24 12.97 -4.02
N TRP A 40 8.36 12.47 -3.13
CA TRP A 40 8.80 11.92 -1.86
C TRP A 40 9.74 10.74 -2.04
N ARG A 41 10.75 10.67 -1.18
CA ARG A 41 11.82 9.67 -1.22
C ARG A 41 11.64 8.67 -0.09
N SER A 42 11.88 7.39 -0.38
CA SER A 42 12.06 6.38 0.66
C SER A 42 13.34 6.67 1.45
N ILE A 43 13.32 6.35 2.74
CA ILE A 43 14.49 6.43 3.63
C ILE A 43 15.63 5.52 3.16
N PHE A 44 15.32 4.41 2.49
CA PHE A 44 16.33 3.51 1.92
C PHE A 44 16.73 3.86 0.49
N GLY A 45 16.23 4.98 -0.04
CA GLY A 45 16.54 5.49 -1.37
C GLY A 45 15.49 5.13 -2.42
N GLY A 46 15.50 5.89 -3.52
CA GLY A 46 14.46 5.79 -4.56
C GLY A 46 13.15 6.52 -4.19
N PRO A 47 12.12 6.41 -5.04
CA PRO A 47 10.81 6.99 -4.77
C PRO A 47 10.11 6.29 -3.60
N ALA A 48 9.30 7.03 -2.84
CA ALA A 48 8.46 6.48 -1.77
C ALA A 48 7.15 5.82 -2.29
N TRP A 49 6.98 5.76 -3.60
CA TRP A 49 5.80 5.20 -4.24
C TRP A 49 6.21 4.14 -5.24
N SER A 50 5.53 2.99 -5.18
CA SER A 50 5.67 1.90 -6.15
C SER A 50 4.34 1.63 -6.82
N ARG A 51 4.35 1.31 -8.11
CA ARG A 51 3.13 0.86 -8.79
C ARG A 51 2.79 -0.56 -8.39
N VAL A 52 1.50 -0.85 -8.28
CA VAL A 52 1.01 -2.20 -7.96
C VAL A 52 1.36 -3.19 -9.07
N CYS A 53 1.13 -2.84 -10.34
CA CYS A 53 1.44 -3.70 -11.48
C CYS A 53 2.94 -3.99 -11.67
N ASP A 54 3.82 -3.15 -11.12
CA ASP A 54 5.27 -3.31 -11.25
C ASP A 54 5.87 -4.18 -10.13
N ARG A 55 5.04 -4.64 -9.19
CA ARG A 55 5.50 -5.50 -8.09
C ARG A 55 5.94 -6.86 -8.61
N PRO A 56 6.94 -7.50 -7.95
CA PRO A 56 7.41 -8.83 -8.33
C PRO A 56 6.31 -9.91 -8.29
N ASP A 57 5.30 -9.75 -7.44
CA ASP A 57 4.19 -10.68 -7.26
C ASP A 57 2.93 -10.31 -8.06
N ALA A 58 3.01 -9.30 -8.93
CA ALA A 58 1.89 -8.87 -9.76
C ALA A 58 1.55 -9.85 -10.91
N PRO A 59 2.51 -10.42 -11.68
CA PRO A 59 2.17 -11.27 -12.82
C PRO A 59 1.28 -12.47 -12.43
N GLY A 60 0.12 -12.61 -13.11
CA GLY A 60 -0.84 -13.69 -12.84
C GLY A 60 -1.67 -13.52 -11.56
N SER A 61 -1.53 -12.40 -10.85
CA SER A 61 -2.36 -12.05 -9.71
C SER A 61 -3.62 -11.27 -10.14
N PRO A 62 -4.65 -11.17 -9.29
CA PRO A 62 -5.81 -10.31 -9.55
C PRO A 62 -5.49 -8.82 -9.74
N TRP A 63 -4.30 -8.35 -9.34
CA TRP A 63 -3.87 -6.95 -9.45
C TRP A 63 -2.81 -6.73 -10.53
N GLU A 64 -2.59 -7.68 -11.44
CA GLU A 64 -1.56 -7.59 -12.48
C GLU A 64 -1.69 -6.35 -13.39
N HIS A 65 -2.91 -5.83 -13.53
CA HIS A 65 -3.21 -4.64 -14.35
C HIS A 65 -3.49 -3.37 -13.53
N ASP A 66 -3.26 -3.42 -12.22
CA ASP A 66 -3.52 -2.29 -11.34
C ASP A 66 -2.39 -1.26 -11.42
N ARG A 67 -2.67 -0.13 -12.07
CA ARG A 67 -1.68 0.94 -12.30
C ARG A 67 -1.56 1.92 -11.12
N SER A 68 -2.30 1.68 -10.04
CA SER A 68 -2.26 2.52 -8.85
C SER A 68 -0.88 2.49 -8.20
N TRP A 69 -0.57 3.54 -7.46
CA TRP A 69 0.60 3.63 -6.59
C TRP A 69 0.23 3.24 -5.17
N TYR A 70 1.17 2.66 -4.43
CA TYR A 70 1.10 2.53 -2.96
C TYR A 70 2.32 3.19 -2.31
N LEU A 71 2.11 3.81 -1.14
CA LEU A 71 3.16 4.46 -0.37
C LEU A 71 3.99 3.45 0.42
N HIS A 72 5.30 3.65 0.43
CA HIS A 72 6.26 3.03 1.32
C HIS A 72 7.39 4.02 1.68
N LEU A 73 7.44 4.49 2.92
CA LEU A 73 8.46 5.43 3.42
C LEU A 73 9.80 4.73 3.68
N PHE A 74 9.80 3.40 3.75
CA PHE A 74 10.98 2.55 3.90
C PHE A 74 11.07 1.59 2.70
N ASP A 75 11.07 0.27 2.94
CA ASP A 75 11.19 -0.72 1.88
C ASP A 75 9.87 -0.91 1.11
N THR A 76 9.95 -1.29 -0.18
CA THR A 76 8.75 -1.58 -1.00
C THR A 76 7.89 -2.69 -0.40
N THR A 77 8.48 -3.61 0.35
CA THR A 77 7.77 -4.67 1.10
C THR A 77 7.14 -4.18 2.41
N GLN A 78 7.22 -2.87 2.71
CA GLN A 78 6.70 -2.24 3.92
C GLN A 78 5.67 -1.14 3.59
N PRO A 79 4.51 -1.48 3.02
CA PRO A 79 3.46 -0.51 2.72
C PRO A 79 2.95 0.20 3.97
N ASP A 80 2.82 1.53 3.88
CA ASP A 80 2.37 2.36 4.99
C ASP A 80 0.84 2.33 5.16
N LEU A 81 0.44 2.20 6.42
CA LEU A 81 -0.95 2.26 6.83
C LEU A 81 -1.47 3.70 6.70
N ASN A 82 -2.72 3.80 6.27
CA ASN A 82 -3.46 5.04 6.29
C ASN A 82 -4.02 5.27 7.70
N TRP A 83 -3.28 6.03 8.51
CA TRP A 83 -3.71 6.44 9.85
C TRP A 83 -4.91 7.40 9.87
N GLU A 84 -5.44 7.86 8.73
CA GLU A 84 -6.75 8.55 8.71
C GLU A 84 -7.92 7.56 8.73
N ASN A 85 -7.66 6.27 8.51
CA ASN A 85 -8.69 5.23 8.49
C ASN A 85 -9.01 4.74 9.92
N PRO A 86 -10.27 4.82 10.38
CA PRO A 86 -10.65 4.37 11.72
C PRO A 86 -10.43 2.87 11.97
N ASP A 87 -10.46 2.01 10.94
CA ASP A 87 -10.14 0.58 11.08
C ASP A 87 -8.68 0.38 11.51
N VAL A 88 -7.76 1.22 11.02
CA VAL A 88 -6.35 1.18 11.40
C VAL A 88 -6.23 1.56 12.87
N HIS A 89 -6.85 2.66 13.30
CA HIS A 89 -6.85 3.03 14.71
C HIS A 89 -7.41 1.94 15.63
N ALA A 90 -8.52 1.31 15.25
CA ALA A 90 -9.20 0.30 16.06
C ALA A 90 -8.30 -0.91 16.37
N GLU A 91 -7.55 -1.38 15.37
CA GLU A 91 -6.63 -2.53 15.51
C GLU A 91 -5.53 -2.29 16.54
N PHE A 92 -5.00 -1.06 16.63
CA PHE A 92 -3.93 -0.72 17.56
C PHE A 92 -4.43 -0.30 18.95
N VAL A 93 -5.74 -0.13 19.13
CA VAL A 93 -6.36 0.21 20.43
C VAL A 93 -6.88 -1.05 21.14
N SER A 94 -7.24 -2.09 20.40
CA SER A 94 -7.60 -3.40 20.98
C SER A 94 -6.34 -4.13 21.46
N THR A 95 -5.93 -3.87 22.71
CA THR A 95 -4.95 -4.70 23.44
C THR A 95 -5.64 -5.40 24.61
#